data_AF-A0A6L9KRV7-F1
#
_entry.id   AF-A0A6L9KRV7-F1
#
_cell.length_a   1.000
_cell.length_b   1.000
_cell.length_c   1.000
_cell.angle_alpha   90.00
_cell.angle_beta   90.00
_cell.angle_gamma   90.00
#
_symmetry.space_group_name_H-M   'P 1'
#
loop_
_entity.id
_entity.type
_entity.pdbx_description
1 polymer ?
#
loop_
_entity_poly.entity_id
_entity_poly.type
_entity_poly.pdbx_seq_one_letter_code
_entity_poly.pdbx_strand_id
1 'polypeptide(L)'
;MNKPIVAVIPAFGVGLRFGRSHPKQLAELNGKSILAWSIDALCQDVRVEKIYVVLPKDYWADILWSEWNGRVIPLDQGGETRASTVRKALEHILTTYPKDTWVLVHDAVRPLLSQGKLTLLINTVLAHQQGGILALPLSDTLKKSDGVNRI
;
A
#
# COMPACT_ATOMS: atom_id res chain seq x y z
N MET A 1 -2.10 -26.68 3.43
CA MET A 1 -1.67 -25.82 2.30
C MET A 1 -1.54 -24.41 2.82
N ASN A 2 -0.45 -23.71 2.51
CA ASN A 2 -0.27 -22.33 2.98
C ASN A 2 -1.17 -21.40 2.12
N LYS A 3 -1.96 -20.52 2.76
CA LYS A 3 -2.85 -19.60 2.04
C LYS A 3 -2.01 -18.56 1.27
N PRO A 4 -2.39 -18.18 0.04
CA PRO A 4 -1.65 -17.16 -0.70
C PRO A 4 -1.64 -15.83 0.07
N ILE A 5 -0.57 -15.06 -0.10
CA ILE A 5 -0.46 -13.70 0.44
C ILE A 5 -0.12 -12.76 -0.70
N VAL A 6 -0.98 -11.78 -0.93
CA VAL A 6 -0.74 -10.70 -1.90
C VAL A 6 -0.79 -9.35 -1.21
N ALA A 7 -0.32 -8.31 -1.89
CA ALA A 7 -0.40 -6.95 -1.40
C ALA A 7 -1.10 -6.01 -2.37
N VAL A 8 -1.68 -4.94 -1.84
CA VAL A 8 -2.28 -3.83 -2.59
C VAL A 8 -1.66 -2.53 -2.10
N ILE A 9 -1.20 -1.72 -3.06
CA ILE A 9 -0.78 -0.34 -2.84
C ILE A 9 -1.78 0.60 -3.53
N PRO A 10 -2.70 1.24 -2.80
CA PRO A 10 -3.60 2.23 -3.38
C PRO A 10 -2.85 3.55 -3.64
N ALA A 11 -2.51 3.81 -4.90
CA ALA A 11 -1.75 4.97 -5.37
C ALA A 11 -2.55 5.84 -6.37
N PHE A 12 -3.89 5.73 -6.38
CA PHE A 12 -4.74 6.39 -7.38
C PHE A 12 -5.10 7.85 -7.05
N GLY A 13 -4.81 8.30 -5.83
CA GLY A 13 -5.06 9.69 -5.43
C GLY A 13 -4.00 10.66 -5.93
N VAL A 14 -4.43 11.85 -6.38
CA VAL A 14 -3.54 12.91 -6.88
C VAL A 14 -2.80 13.71 -5.79
N GLY A 15 -3.19 13.55 -4.51
CA GLY A 15 -2.46 14.19 -3.41
C GLY A 15 -2.58 15.72 -3.37
N LEU A 16 -3.80 16.26 -3.53
CA LEU A 16 -4.11 17.70 -3.63
C LEU A 16 -3.43 18.63 -2.60
N ARG A 17 -3.09 18.11 -1.40
CA ARG A 17 -2.41 18.87 -0.34
C ARG A 17 -0.90 19.02 -0.52
N PHE A 18 -0.31 18.29 -1.47
CA PHE A 18 1.14 18.22 -1.67
C PHE A 18 1.68 19.31 -2.61
N GLY A 19 0.81 20.13 -3.21
CA GLY A 19 1.19 21.37 -3.90
C GLY A 19 2.09 21.20 -5.14
N ARG A 20 2.23 19.99 -5.68
CA ARG A 20 3.01 19.70 -6.89
C ARG A 20 2.10 19.31 -8.05
N SER A 21 2.58 19.57 -9.27
CA SER A 21 1.96 19.11 -10.53
C SER A 21 2.00 17.59 -10.72
N HIS A 22 2.97 16.92 -10.07
CA HIS A 22 3.13 15.45 -10.12
C HIS A 22 2.64 14.78 -8.83
N PRO A 23 2.05 13.56 -8.91
CA PRO A 23 1.56 12.85 -7.74
C PRO A 23 2.65 12.63 -6.69
N LYS A 24 2.34 12.90 -5.42
CA LYS A 24 3.30 12.82 -4.31
C LYS A 24 4.02 11.47 -4.18
N GLN A 25 3.35 10.38 -4.55
CA GLN A 25 3.90 9.03 -4.52
C GLN A 25 5.03 8.82 -5.54
N LEU A 26 5.10 9.65 -6.58
CA LEU A 26 6.18 9.63 -7.59
C LEU A 26 7.31 10.60 -7.27
N ALA A 27 7.20 11.38 -6.18
CA ALA A 27 8.31 12.21 -5.75
C ALA A 27 9.52 11.33 -5.44
N GLU A 28 10.70 11.81 -5.85
CA GLU A 28 11.95 11.10 -5.63
C GLU A 28 12.48 11.30 -4.22
N LEU A 29 13.03 10.22 -3.67
CA LEU A 29 13.81 10.19 -2.45
C LEU A 29 15.06 9.37 -2.74
N ASN A 30 16.23 10.01 -2.68
CA ASN A 30 17.52 9.37 -2.95
C ASN A 30 17.56 8.62 -4.31
N GLY A 31 17.10 9.28 -5.38
CA GLY A 31 17.13 8.73 -6.75
C GLY A 31 16.09 7.65 -7.07
N LYS A 32 15.17 7.35 -6.15
CA LYS A 32 14.08 6.38 -6.34
C LYS A 32 12.75 6.96 -5.87
N SER A 33 11.65 6.68 -6.57
CA SER A 33 10.34 7.22 -6.19
C SER A 33 9.88 6.66 -4.85
N ILE A 34 9.14 7.45 -4.07
CA ILE A 34 8.55 7.02 -2.78
C ILE A 34 7.68 5.76 -2.96
N LEU A 35 6.95 5.66 -4.07
CA LEU A 35 6.18 4.48 -4.45
C LEU A 35 7.09 3.27 -4.60
N ALA A 36 8.19 3.40 -5.34
CA ALA A 36 9.11 2.31 -5.57
C ALA A 36 9.79 1.85 -4.26
N TRP A 37 10.13 2.77 -3.34
CA TRP A 37 10.55 2.39 -1.99
C TRP A 37 9.48 1.62 -1.21
N SER A 38 8.20 2.03 -1.32
CA SER A 38 7.08 1.34 -0.66
C SER A 38 6.84 -0.07 -1.25
N ILE A 39 7.07 -0.25 -2.55
CA ILE A 39 7.03 -1.56 -3.21
C ILE A 39 8.18 -2.45 -2.70
N ASP A 40 9.40 -1.93 -2.68
CA ASP A 40 10.58 -2.66 -2.18
C ASP A 40 10.36 -3.16 -0.75
N ALA A 41 9.76 -2.33 0.11
CA ALA A 41 9.46 -2.71 1.48
C ALA A 41 8.58 -3.97 1.58
N LEU A 42 7.61 -4.14 0.68
CA LEU A 42 6.76 -5.34 0.62
C LEU A 42 7.48 -6.51 -0.05
N CYS A 43 8.39 -6.25 -0.98
CA CYS A 43 9.22 -7.28 -1.61
C CYS A 43 10.19 -7.98 -0.64
N GLN A 44 10.50 -7.37 0.51
CA GLN A 44 11.41 -7.92 1.53
C GLN A 44 10.93 -9.24 2.16
N ASP A 45 9.62 -9.56 2.10
CA ASP A 45 9.09 -10.83 2.59
C ASP A 45 8.65 -11.70 1.41
N VAL A 46 9.34 -12.83 1.19
CA VAL A 46 9.12 -13.74 0.05
C VAL A 46 7.73 -14.36 0.00
N ARG A 47 6.98 -14.35 1.11
CA ARG A 47 5.62 -14.89 1.17
C ARG A 47 4.62 -14.03 0.40
N VAL A 48 4.93 -12.75 0.15
CA VAL A 48 4.06 -11.84 -0.63
C VAL A 48 4.20 -12.15 -2.12
N GLU A 49 3.36 -13.00 -2.68
CA GLU A 49 3.52 -13.53 -4.04
C GLU A 49 3.41 -12.45 -5.12
N LYS A 50 2.44 -11.54 -4.97
CA LYS A 50 2.18 -10.44 -5.90
C LYS A 50 1.86 -9.14 -5.17
N ILE A 51 2.24 -8.02 -5.78
CA ILE A 51 1.94 -6.67 -5.30
C ILE A 51 1.18 -5.94 -6.38
N TYR A 52 -0.09 -5.63 -6.12
CA TYR A 52 -0.96 -4.88 -7.00
C TYR A 52 -0.84 -3.39 -6.69
N VAL A 53 -0.34 -2.61 -7.66
CA VAL A 53 -0.16 -1.16 -7.50
C VAL A 53 -1.27 -0.47 -8.29
N VAL A 54 -2.21 0.15 -7.59
CA VAL A 54 -3.33 0.85 -8.24
C VAL A 54 -2.92 2.28 -8.52
N LEU A 55 -2.55 2.58 -9.77
CA LEU A 55 -1.96 3.84 -10.20
C LEU A 55 -2.58 4.23 -11.57
N PRO A 56 -2.92 5.51 -11.82
CA PRO A 56 -3.44 5.92 -13.13
C PRO A 56 -2.43 5.61 -14.23
N LYS A 57 -2.91 5.12 -15.37
CA LYS A 57 -2.08 4.67 -16.51
C LYS A 57 -1.10 5.73 -17.01
N ASP A 58 -1.48 7.00 -16.94
CA ASP A 58 -0.65 8.14 -17.33
C ASP A 58 0.70 8.19 -16.61
N TYR A 59 0.80 7.58 -15.41
CA TYR A 59 2.01 7.55 -14.61
C TYR A 59 2.77 6.22 -14.68
N TRP A 60 2.31 5.24 -15.48
CA TRP A 60 2.97 3.94 -15.54
C TRP A 60 4.35 4.03 -16.18
N ALA A 61 4.56 4.97 -17.10
CA ALA A 61 5.85 5.20 -17.75
C ALA A 61 6.93 5.73 -16.78
N ASP A 62 6.52 6.33 -15.65
CA ASP A 62 7.43 6.85 -14.63
C ASP A 62 7.99 5.75 -13.72
N ILE A 63 7.58 4.50 -13.92
CA ILE A 63 7.95 3.36 -13.08
C ILE A 63 8.57 2.25 -13.95
N LEU A 64 9.76 1.81 -13.58
CA LEU A 64 10.44 0.68 -14.23
C LEU A 64 9.92 -0.65 -13.66
N TRP A 65 8.73 -1.09 -14.10
CA TRP A 65 8.04 -2.28 -13.57
C TRP A 65 8.85 -3.58 -13.64
N SER A 66 9.82 -3.67 -14.57
CA SER A 66 10.70 -4.82 -14.72
C SER A 66 11.65 -5.03 -13.53
N GLU A 67 11.91 -4.02 -12.70
CA GLU A 67 12.77 -4.12 -11.51
C GLU A 67 12.33 -5.22 -10.54
N TRP A 68 11.05 -5.58 -10.53
CA TRP A 68 10.49 -6.57 -9.61
C TRP A 68 10.20 -7.93 -10.24
N ASN A 69 10.80 -8.25 -11.39
CA ASN A 69 10.73 -9.58 -12.03
C ASN A 69 9.28 -10.11 -12.18
N GLY A 70 8.34 -9.23 -12.53
CA GLY A 70 6.91 -9.57 -12.70
C GLY A 70 6.15 -9.83 -11.40
N ARG A 71 6.74 -9.58 -10.22
CA ARG A 71 6.07 -9.67 -8.91
C ARG A 71 5.10 -8.52 -8.66
N VAL A 72 5.31 -7.39 -9.34
CA VAL A 72 4.48 -6.19 -9.23
C VAL A 72 3.57 -6.07 -10.45
N ILE A 73 2.28 -5.85 -10.21
CA ILE A 73 1.24 -5.78 -11.23
C ILE A 73 0.56 -4.40 -11.14
N PRO A 74 0.71 -3.53 -12.15
CA PRO A 74 0.00 -2.27 -12.17
C PRO A 74 -1.49 -2.46 -12.50
N LEU A 75 -2.37 -1.70 -11.84
CA LEU A 75 -3.81 -1.66 -12.09
C LEU A 75 -4.27 -0.20 -12.29
N ASP A 76 -5.04 0.05 -13.33
CA ASP A 76 -5.56 1.40 -13.68
C ASP A 76 -6.99 1.64 -13.15
N GLN A 77 -7.46 0.78 -12.26
CA GLN A 77 -8.86 0.75 -11.83
C GLN A 77 -9.01 1.26 -10.40
N GLY A 78 -8.61 2.51 -10.15
CA GLY A 78 -8.86 3.15 -8.86
C GLY A 78 -10.27 3.71 -8.72
N GLY A 79 -10.59 4.20 -7.53
CA GLY A 79 -11.85 4.87 -7.23
C GLY A 79 -11.63 6.25 -6.63
N GLU A 80 -12.71 7.02 -6.49
CA GLU A 80 -12.69 8.39 -5.97
C GLU A 80 -12.09 8.52 -4.56
N THR A 81 -12.11 7.43 -3.78
CA THR A 81 -11.56 7.38 -2.44
C THR A 81 -10.51 6.28 -2.33
N ARG A 82 -9.66 6.38 -1.31
CA ARG A 82 -8.74 5.30 -0.95
C ARG A 82 -9.49 3.98 -0.73
N ALA A 83 -10.62 4.02 -0.03
CA ALA A 83 -11.42 2.82 0.26
C ALA A 83 -12.01 2.20 -1.02
N SER A 84 -12.55 3.01 -1.94
CA SER A 84 -13.07 2.49 -3.20
C SER A 84 -11.97 1.96 -4.12
N THR A 85 -10.77 2.55 -4.09
CA THR A 85 -9.58 2.02 -4.76
C THR A 85 -9.19 0.64 -4.23
N VAL A 86 -9.13 0.48 -2.90
CA VAL A 86 -8.82 -0.82 -2.28
C VAL A 86 -9.91 -1.85 -2.62
N ARG A 87 -11.19 -1.49 -2.55
CA ARG A 87 -12.31 -2.38 -2.91
C ARG A 87 -12.17 -2.93 -4.34
N LYS A 88 -11.91 -2.07 -5.33
CA LYS A 88 -11.74 -2.51 -6.73
C LYS A 88 -10.55 -3.45 -6.90
N ALA A 89 -9.44 -3.20 -6.20
CA ALA A 89 -8.29 -4.10 -6.22
C ALA A 89 -8.61 -5.47 -5.61
N LEU A 90 -9.35 -5.51 -4.50
CA LEU A 90 -9.80 -6.76 -3.89
C LEU A 90 -10.73 -7.55 -4.81
N GLU A 91 -11.64 -6.87 -5.50
CA GLU A 91 -12.50 -7.49 -6.52
C GLU A 91 -11.68 -8.10 -7.65
N HIS A 92 -10.65 -7.41 -8.12
CA HIS A 92 -9.71 -7.95 -9.11
C HIS A 92 -8.96 -9.18 -8.58
N ILE A 93 -8.43 -9.12 -7.37
CA ILE A 93 -7.72 -10.25 -6.73
C ILE A 93 -8.62 -11.48 -6.64
N LEU A 94 -9.88 -11.31 -6.26
CA LEU A 94 -10.86 -12.40 -6.17
C LEU A 94 -11.15 -13.11 -7.51
N THR A 95 -10.80 -12.52 -8.65
CA THR A 95 -10.94 -13.18 -9.96
C THR A 95 -9.83 -14.21 -10.24
N THR A 96 -8.71 -14.12 -9.53
CA THR A 96 -7.50 -14.93 -9.77
C THR A 96 -7.03 -15.71 -8.54
N TYR A 97 -7.48 -15.31 -7.35
CA TYR A 97 -7.11 -15.90 -6.07
C TYR A 97 -8.34 -16.40 -5.30
N PRO A 98 -8.20 -17.45 -4.46
CA PRO A 98 -9.29 -17.96 -3.62
C PRO A 98 -9.68 -16.95 -2.54
N LYS A 99 -10.93 -17.06 -2.04
CA LYS A 99 -11.51 -16.11 -1.07
C LYS A 99 -10.80 -16.02 0.28
N ASP A 100 -10.02 -17.05 0.63
CA ASP A 100 -9.25 -17.12 1.87
C ASP A 100 -7.81 -16.58 1.74
N THR A 101 -7.49 -15.94 0.61
CA THR A 101 -6.22 -15.25 0.36
C THR A 101 -6.02 -14.09 1.34
N TRP A 102 -4.83 -14.00 1.91
CA TRP A 102 -4.45 -12.85 2.74
C TRP A 102 -4.04 -11.67 1.87
N VAL A 103 -4.56 -10.49 2.21
CA VAL A 103 -4.23 -9.25 1.49
C VAL A 103 -3.63 -8.22 2.45
N LEU A 104 -2.39 -7.81 2.16
CA LEU A 104 -1.74 -6.70 2.82
C LEU A 104 -2.11 -5.40 2.10
N VAL A 105 -2.62 -4.40 2.81
CA VAL A 105 -2.88 -3.07 2.23
C VAL A 105 -1.86 -2.08 2.79
N HIS A 106 -0.99 -1.54 1.93
CA HIS A 106 0.08 -0.62 2.34
C HIS A 106 0.01 0.69 1.56
N ASP A 107 0.15 1.81 2.25
CA ASP A 107 0.05 3.13 1.60
C ASP A 107 1.28 3.43 0.73
N ALA A 108 1.06 4.00 -0.45
CA ALA A 108 2.10 4.34 -1.43
C ALA A 108 3.16 5.36 -0.94
N VAL A 109 2.89 6.05 0.17
CA VAL A 109 3.76 7.09 0.77
C VAL A 109 4.24 6.73 2.17
N ARG A 110 4.48 5.43 2.41
CA ARG A 110 5.09 4.91 3.65
C ARG A 110 6.31 4.06 3.31
N PRO A 111 7.39 4.69 2.79
CA PRO A 111 8.52 3.96 2.20
C PRO A 111 9.39 3.20 3.22
N LEU A 112 9.29 3.53 4.52
CA LEU A 112 10.18 3.02 5.56
C LEU A 112 9.57 1.87 6.39
N LEU A 113 8.74 1.03 5.78
CA LEU A 113 8.32 -0.22 6.40
C LEU A 113 9.53 -1.17 6.45
N SER A 114 9.93 -1.59 7.66
CA SER A 114 11.04 -2.52 7.83
C SER A 114 10.60 -3.97 7.68
N GLN A 115 11.50 -4.83 7.20
CA GLN A 115 11.31 -6.28 7.12
C GLN A 115 10.79 -6.87 8.44
N GLY A 116 11.41 -6.51 9.57
CA GLY A 116 11.01 -7.02 10.87
C GLY A 116 9.55 -6.71 11.23
N LYS A 117 9.05 -5.51 10.89
CA LYS A 117 7.64 -5.13 11.14
C LYS A 117 6.69 -5.86 10.19
N LEU A 118 7.08 -6.01 8.92
CA LEU A 118 6.29 -6.76 7.93
C LEU A 118 6.17 -8.23 8.35
N THR A 119 7.30 -8.88 8.66
CA THR A 119 7.34 -10.26 9.12
C THR A 119 6.56 -10.46 10.42
N LEU A 120 6.68 -9.54 11.38
CA LEU A 120 5.89 -9.56 12.61
C LEU A 120 4.40 -9.53 12.31
N LEU A 121 3.93 -8.58 11.48
CA LEU A 121 2.51 -8.47 11.12
C LEU A 121 2.01 -9.77 10.50
N ILE A 122 2.70 -10.30 9.49
CA ILE A 122 2.31 -11.52 8.79
C ILE A 122 2.24 -12.71 9.77
N ASN A 123 3.27 -12.89 10.61
CA ASN A 123 3.28 -14.00 11.57
C ASN A 123 2.10 -13.91 12.55
N THR A 124 1.81 -12.71 13.06
CA THR A 124 0.72 -12.49 14.02
C THR A 124 -0.64 -12.79 13.41
N VAL A 125 -0.96 -12.23 12.24
CA VAL A 125 -2.29 -12.43 11.63
C VAL A 125 -2.51 -13.89 11.21
N LEU A 126 -1.46 -14.57 10.76
CA LEU A 126 -1.51 -16.00 10.43
C LEU A 126 -1.68 -16.87 11.68
N ALA A 127 -1.00 -16.56 12.79
CA ALA A 127 -1.14 -17.31 14.03
C ALA A 127 -2.55 -17.19 14.62
N HIS A 128 -3.16 -16.01 14.55
CA HIS A 128 -4.49 -15.75 15.11
C HIS A 128 -5.65 -16.03 14.14
N GLN A 129 -5.37 -16.27 12.86
CA GLN A 129 -6.39 -16.39 11.80
C GLN A 129 -7.37 -15.20 11.78
N GLN A 130 -6.89 -14.02 12.15
CA GLN A 130 -7.66 -12.77 12.19
C GLN A 130 -6.83 -11.64 11.57
N GLY A 131 -7.50 -10.67 10.95
CA GLY A 131 -6.85 -9.47 10.42
C GLY A 131 -6.13 -8.66 11.50
N GLY A 132 -5.23 -7.77 11.08
CA GLY A 132 -4.45 -6.92 11.97
C GLY A 132 -3.82 -5.75 11.24
N ILE A 133 -3.32 -4.79 12.00
CA ILE A 133 -2.61 -3.61 11.49
C ILE A 133 -1.37 -3.32 12.31
N LEU A 134 -0.37 -2.69 11.70
CA LEU A 134 0.71 -2.04 12.43
C LEU A 134 0.22 -0.69 12.96
N ALA A 135 0.53 -0.41 14.23
CA ALA A 135 0.18 0.83 14.90
C ALA A 135 1.31 1.32 15.80
N LEU A 136 1.25 2.59 16.18
CA LEU A 136 2.13 3.19 17.18
C LEU A 136 1.26 3.69 18.35
N PRO A 137 1.72 3.53 19.61
CA PRO A 137 1.05 4.13 20.75
C PRO A 137 1.11 5.66 20.63
N LEU A 138 0.03 6.33 21.05
CA LEU A 138 -0.02 7.78 21.04
C LEU A 138 0.71 8.34 22.27
N SER A 139 1.69 9.22 22.04
CA SER A 139 2.41 9.95 23.10
C SER A 139 1.78 11.28 23.46
N ASP A 140 1.09 11.90 22.51
CA ASP A 140 0.69 13.29 22.60
C ASP A 140 -0.73 13.44 23.17
N THR A 141 -0.98 14.55 23.86
CA THR A 141 -2.33 14.86 24.35
C THR A 141 -3.28 15.14 23.17
N LEU A 142 -4.38 14.40 23.09
CA LEU A 142 -5.45 14.68 22.13
C LEU A 142 -6.29 15.88 22.57
N LYS A 143 -6.51 16.80 21.64
CA LYS A 143 -7.36 17.98 21.78
C LYS A 143 -8.44 17.94 20.70
N LYS A 144 -9.69 18.19 21.07
CA LYS A 144 -10.82 18.18 20.12
C LYS A 144 -11.28 19.62 19.89
N SER A 145 -11.00 20.16 18.71
CA SER A 145 -11.47 21.50 18.35
C SER A 145 -12.94 21.51 17.95
N ASP A 146 -13.62 22.64 18.20
CA ASP A 146 -14.98 22.92 17.73
C ASP A 146 -15.05 23.44 16.28
N GLY A 147 -13.89 23.63 15.63
CA GLY A 147 -13.82 24.14 14.25
C GLY A 147 -13.79 25.67 14.14
N VAL A 148 -13.81 26.41 15.26
CA VAL A 148 -13.67 27.88 15.32
C VAL A 148 -12.47 28.31 16.18
N ASN A 149 -11.36 27.57 16.06
CA ASN A 149 -10.08 27.83 16.73
C ASN A 149 -10.10 27.72 18.26
N ARG A 150 -11.03 26.95 18.83
CA ARG A 150 -11.02 26.59 20.26
C ARG A 150 -10.82 25.10 20.43
N ILE A 151 -10.32 24.70 21.61
CA ILE A 151 -10.02 23.33 22.03
C ILE A 151 -10.87 22.99 23.25
#